data_AF-A0A6N0NUY3-F1
#
_entry.id   AF-A0A6N0NUY3-F1
#
_cell.length_a   1.000
_cell.length_b   1.000
_cell.length_c   1.000
_cell.angle_alpha   90.00
_cell.angle_beta   90.00
_cell.angle_gamma   90.00
#
_symmetry.space_group_name_H-M   'P 1'
#
loop_
_entity.id
_entity.type
_entity.pdbx_description
1 polymer ?
#
loop_
_entity_poly.entity_id
_entity_poly.type
_entity_poly.pdbx_seq_one_letter_code
_entity_poly.pdbx_strand_id
1 'polypeptide(L)' 'MARRTCPSCKQVVEENLKREGNVVIKSCPKCGHVFVSYEKGKGYISTSTNS' A
#
# COMPACT_ATOMS: atom_id res chain seq x y z
N MET A 1 4.26 14.57 3.28
CA MET A 1 3.61 13.28 2.99
C MET A 1 2.57 13.49 1.89
N ALA A 2 2.39 12.53 0.98
CA ALA A 2 1.43 12.70 -0.12
C ALA A 2 0.01 12.40 0.36
N ARG A 3 -0.94 13.28 0.04
CA ARG A 3 -2.36 13.08 0.30
C ARG A 3 -2.96 12.33 -0.89
N ARG A 4 -3.69 11.24 -0.63
CA ARG A 4 -4.29 10.41 -1.67
C ARG A 4 -5.76 10.16 -1.38
N THR A 5 -6.60 10.23 -2.41
CA THR A 5 -8.00 9.84 -2.29
C THR A 5 -8.08 8.31 -2.24
N CYS A 6 -8.59 7.77 -1.14
CA CYS A 6 -8.79 6.33 -1.03
C CYS A 6 -9.93 5.88 -1.95
N PRO A 7 -9.74 4.92 -2.87
CA PRO A 7 -10.81 4.47 -3.75
C PRO A 7 -11.91 3.70 -3.00
N SER A 8 -11.58 3.09 -1.86
CA SER A 8 -12.54 2.34 -1.03
C SER A 8 -13.34 3.28 -0.10
N CYS A 9 -12.64 4.10 0.70
CA CYS A 9 -13.28 5.02 1.63
C CYS A 9 -13.81 6.31 0.98
N LYS A 10 -13.39 6.63 -0.26
CA LYS A 10 -13.65 7.90 -0.99
C LYS A 10 -13.24 9.18 -0.23
N GLN A 11 -12.42 9.04 0.80
CA GLN A 11 -11.89 10.14 1.59
C GLN A 11 -10.45 10.46 1.19
N VAL A 12 -10.08 11.73 1.30
CA VAL A 12 -8.68 12.14 1.22
C VAL A 12 -8.01 11.73 2.53
N VAL A 13 -7.02 10.85 2.41
CA VAL A 13 -6.26 10.35 3.56
C VAL A 13 -4.78 10.62 3.36
N GLU A 14 -4.07 10.78 4.48
CA GLU A 14 -2.62 10.70 4.49
C GLU A 14 -2.21 9.23 4.47
N GLU A 15 -1.34 8.85 3.54
CA GLU A 15 -0.93 7.44 3.39
C GLU A 15 -0.19 6.95 4.65
N ASN A 16 -0.58 5.77 5.14
CA ASN A 16 0.17 5.09 6.18
C ASN A 16 1.28 4.25 5.53
N LEU A 17 2.53 4.50 5.91
CA LEU A 17 3.69 3.77 5.42
C LEU A 17 4.14 2.75 6.47
N LYS A 18 3.85 1.47 6.23
CA LYS A 18 4.37 0.37 7.03
C LYS A 18 5.60 -0.24 6.37
N ARG A 19 6.63 -0.53 7.16
CA ARG A 19 7.85 -1.23 6.71
C ARG A 19 7.99 -2.50 7.52
N GLU A 20 7.89 -3.64 6.86
CA GLU A 20 8.05 -4.97 7.48
C GLU A 20 9.25 -5.65 6.85
N GLY A 21 10.40 -5.55 7.52
CA GLY A 21 11.69 -5.99 6.97
C GLY A 21 11.99 -5.28 5.65
N ASN A 22 12.00 -6.06 4.56
CA ASN A 22 12.23 -5.55 3.21
C ASN A 22 10.95 -5.10 2.50
N VAL A 23 9.76 -5.38 3.04
CA VAL A 23 8.49 -5.01 2.42
C VAL A 23 8.09 -3.61 2.84
N VAL A 24 7.71 -2.78 1.86
CA VAL A 24 7.10 -1.46 2.07
C VAL A 24 5.66 -1.52 1.63
N ILE A 25 4.76 -1.14 2.53
CA ILE A 25 3.32 -1.11 2.29
C ILE A 25 2.83 0.30 2.54
N LYS A 26 2.18 0.88 1.54
CA LYS A 26 1.46 2.15 1.63
C LYS A 26 -0.02 1.82 1.65
N SER A 27 -0.73 2.14 2.72
CA SER A 27 -2.15 1.81 2.86
C SER A 27 -2.97 2.96 3.43
N CYS A 28 -4.28 2.87 3.26
CA CYS A 28 -5.25 3.77 3.86
C CYS A 28 -5.33 3.49 5.38
N PRO A 29 -5.07 4.48 6.25
CA PRO A 29 -5.16 4.27 7.70
C PRO A 29 -6.59 4.06 8.20
N LYS A 30 -7.61 4.36 7.40
CA LYS A 30 -9.03 4.27 7.80
C LYS A 30 -9.66 2.91 7.49
N CYS A 31 -9.46 2.41 6.27
CA CYS A 31 -10.06 1.14 5.82
C CYS A 31 -9.03 0.05 5.51
N GLY A 32 -7.73 0.32 5.64
CA GLY A 32 -6.68 -0.67 5.36
C GLY A 32 -6.37 -0.92 3.88
N HIS A 33 -7.09 -0.27 2.95
CA HIS A 33 -6.86 -0.42 1.51
C HIS A 33 -5.39 -0.17 1.13
N VAL A 34 -4.73 -1.15 0.54
CA VAL A 34 -3.32 -1.06 0.14
C VAL A 34 -3.23 -0.31 -1.18
N PHE A 35 -2.57 0.84 -1.15
CA PHE A 35 -2.32 1.66 -2.32
C PHE A 35 -1.17 1.11 -3.16
N VAL A 36 -0.10 0.68 -2.49
CA VAL A 36 1.13 0.17 -3.09
C VAL A 36 1.77 -0.77 -2.07
N SER A 37 2.25 -1.93 -2.52
CA SER A 37 3.11 -2.83 -1.76
C SER A 37 4.28 -3.26 -2.63
N TYR A 38 5.51 -3.16 -2.13
CA TYR A 38 6.70 -3.61 -2.84
C TYR A 38 7.76 -4.11 -1.88
N GLU A 39 8.53 -5.10 -2.32
CA GLU A 39 9.72 -5.54 -1.60
C GLU A 39 10.93 -4.76 -2.09
N LYS A 40 11.75 -4.27 -1.17
CA LYS A 40 13.06 -3.69 -1.48
C LYS A 40 14.00 -4.81 -1.91
N GLY A 41 14.59 -4.69 -3.08
CA GLY A 41 15.63 -5.61 -3.58
C GLY A 41 15.12 -6.76 -4.45
N LYS A 42 13.81 -6.96 -4.56
CA LYS A 42 13.19 -7.78 -5.61
C LYS A 42 12.32 -6.84 -6.43
N GLY A 43 12.49 -6.82 -7.75
CA GLY A 43 11.61 -6.04 -8.64
C GLY A 43 10.14 -6.28 -8.29
N TYR A 44 9.31 -5.27 -8.50
CA TYR A 44 7.87 -5.25 -8.19
C TYR A 44 7.22 -6.65 -8.24
N ILE A 45 6.71 -7.13 -7.10
CA ILE A 45 5.97 -8.39 -7.07
C ILE A 45 4.51 -8.04 -7.38
N SER A 46 4.16 -8.14 -8.66
CA SER A 46 2.77 -8.28 -9.08
C SER A 46 2.33 -9.69 -8.71
N THR A 47 1.78 -9.88 -7.50
CA THR A 47 1.18 -11.14 -7.09
C THR A 47 -0.08 -11.38 -7.91
N SER A 48 0.06 -12.03 -9.07
CA SER A 48 -1.04 -12.72 -9.73
C SER A 48 -1.18 -14.11 -9.11
N THR A 49 -2.27 -14.26 -8.38
CA THR A 49 -3.16 -15.43 -8.28
C THR A 49 -2.54 -16.82 -8.08
N ASN A 50 -2.78 -17.34 -6.89
CA ASN A 50 -2.63 -18.72 -6.43
C ASN A 50 -3.44 -19.71 -7.29
N SER A 51 -2.90 -20.90 -7.59
CA SER A 51 -3.63 -22.10 -7.99
C SER A 51 -2.93 -23.33 -7.44
#